data_AF-A0A942UVL2-F1
#
_entry.id   AF-A0A942UVL2-F1
#
_cell.length_a   1.000
_cell.length_b   1.000
_cell.length_c   1.000
_cell.angle_alpha   90.00
_cell.angle_beta   90.00
_cell.angle_gamma   90.00
#
_symmetry.space_group_name_H-M   'P 1'
#
loop_
_entity.id
_entity.type
_entity.pdbx_description
1 polymer ?
#
loop_
_entity_poly.entity_id
_entity_poly.type
_entity_poly.pdbx_seq_one_letter_code
_entity_poly.pdbx_strand_id
1 'polypeptide(L)'
;MVENNHEFSGILIISFSILSSVLLLLINIFKWTLIDIFTVFLFPIIELGVGVIFLVISILSIIYFGLKAHKLKYKAFIPLGINLVTFIIVLTIPFTGIMLYFDFKLNIDEREEIVSMVKSGELKANVYHNDSLIKLPEEYEHLSKGGGEIVVERDKGRLKVFFYTYRGVLDNFSGFAYISDNSELSSDHFNGDFKEIKKKKEHWYWGASK
;
A
#
# COMPACT_ATOMS: atom_id res chain seq x y z
N MET A 1 27.42 -40.60 -0.33
CA MET A 1 27.22 -39.60 0.76
C MET A 1 27.50 -38.16 0.32
N VAL A 2 28.59 -37.88 -0.43
CA VAL A 2 28.95 -36.48 -0.82
C VAL A 2 27.99 -35.86 -1.85
N GLU A 3 27.41 -36.67 -2.75
CA GLU A 3 26.51 -36.20 -3.81
C GLU A 3 25.16 -35.69 -3.26
N ASN A 4 24.57 -36.43 -2.31
CA ASN A 4 23.33 -36.02 -1.61
C ASN A 4 23.46 -34.67 -0.88
N ASN A 5 24.63 -34.37 -0.31
CA ASN A 5 24.85 -33.10 0.41
C ASN A 5 24.89 -31.89 -0.54
N HIS A 6 25.38 -32.06 -1.78
CA HIS A 6 25.38 -30.98 -2.76
C HIS A 6 23.99 -30.70 -3.30
N GLU A 7 23.21 -31.74 -3.58
CA GLU A 7 21.83 -31.59 -4.05
C GLU A 7 20.93 -30.98 -2.97
N PHE A 8 21.05 -31.43 -1.71
CA PHE A 8 20.32 -30.87 -0.58
C PHE A 8 20.65 -29.38 -0.35
N SER A 9 21.93 -29.00 -0.42
CA SER A 9 22.34 -27.59 -0.29
C SER A 9 21.78 -26.69 -1.42
N GLY A 10 21.67 -27.22 -2.63
CA GLY A 10 21.11 -26.50 -3.79
C GLY A 10 19.60 -26.30 -3.69
N ILE A 11 18.87 -27.32 -3.23
CA ILE A 11 17.42 -27.22 -3.01
C ILE A 11 17.12 -26.17 -1.94
N LEU A 12 17.85 -26.20 -0.81
CA LEU A 12 17.65 -25.25 0.29
C LEU A 12 17.83 -23.79 -0.15
N ILE A 13 18.90 -23.46 -0.88
CA ILE A 13 19.14 -22.07 -1.28
C ILE A 13 18.12 -21.56 -2.30
N ILE A 14 17.63 -22.45 -3.17
CA ILE A 14 16.52 -22.12 -4.08
C ILE A 14 15.25 -21.86 -3.27
N SER A 15 14.90 -22.74 -2.33
CA SER A 15 13.74 -22.55 -1.46
C SER A 15 13.82 -21.25 -0.66
N PHE A 16 14.97 -20.91 -0.08
CA PHE A 16 15.14 -19.64 0.63
C PHE A 16 15.06 -18.42 -0.30
N SER A 17 15.63 -18.51 -1.50
CA SER A 17 15.51 -17.44 -2.51
C SER A 17 14.05 -17.19 -2.86
N ILE A 18 13.30 -18.25 -3.19
CA ILE A 18 11.85 -18.15 -3.48
C ILE A 18 11.10 -17.57 -2.29
N LEU A 19 11.30 -18.10 -1.08
CA LEU A 19 10.55 -17.68 0.11
C LEU A 19 10.82 -16.20 0.43
N SER A 20 12.08 -15.79 0.45
CA SER A 20 12.47 -14.40 0.71
C SER A 20 11.96 -13.44 -0.37
N SER A 21 12.00 -13.84 -1.64
CA SER A 21 11.46 -13.08 -2.76
C SER A 21 9.94 -12.91 -2.66
N VAL A 22 9.20 -13.99 -2.42
CA VAL A 22 7.74 -13.95 -2.28
C VAL A 22 7.36 -13.06 -1.10
N LEU A 23 8.04 -13.20 0.04
CA LEU A 23 7.78 -12.38 1.21
C LEU A 23 8.02 -10.88 0.94
N LEU A 24 9.12 -10.54 0.25
CA LEU A 24 9.42 -9.16 -0.13
C LEU A 24 8.36 -8.59 -1.07
N LEU A 25 7.91 -9.36 -2.06
CA LEU A 25 6.86 -8.95 -2.98
C LEU A 25 5.51 -8.76 -2.27
N LEU A 26 5.14 -9.67 -1.36
CA LEU A 26 3.91 -9.56 -0.57
C LEU A 26 3.93 -8.31 0.31
N ILE A 27 5.05 -7.98 0.95
CA ILE A 27 5.17 -6.73 1.71
C ILE A 27 4.96 -5.50 0.83
N ASN A 28 5.49 -5.49 -0.39
CA ASN A 28 5.31 -4.37 -1.31
C ASN A 28 3.86 -4.25 -1.81
N ILE A 29 3.19 -5.37 -2.09
CA ILE A 29 1.79 -5.41 -2.53
C ILE A 29 0.86 -4.96 -1.40
N PHE A 30 1.06 -5.48 -0.19
CA PHE A 30 0.16 -5.26 0.95
C PHE A 30 0.63 -4.15 1.91
N LYS A 31 1.58 -3.31 1.49
CA LYS A 31 2.21 -2.28 2.33
C LYS A 31 1.22 -1.46 3.15
N TRP A 32 0.21 -0.86 2.50
CA TRP A 32 -0.76 0.00 3.19
C TRP A 32 -1.69 -0.77 4.12
N THR A 33 -2.10 -1.98 3.75
CA THR A 33 -2.88 -2.86 4.61
C THR A 33 -2.09 -3.27 5.85
N LEU A 34 -0.80 -3.58 5.68
CA LEU A 34 0.08 -3.95 6.79
C LEU A 34 0.36 -2.75 7.71
N ILE A 35 0.48 -1.53 7.17
CA ILE A 35 0.59 -0.30 7.96
C ILE A 35 -0.67 -0.08 8.82
N ASP A 36 -1.85 -0.33 8.26
CA ASP A 36 -3.13 -0.21 8.96
C ASP A 36 -3.26 -1.26 10.10
N ILE A 37 -2.79 -2.50 9.87
CA ILE A 37 -2.80 -3.58 10.87
C ILE A 37 -1.76 -3.36 11.99
N PHE A 38 -0.51 -3.03 11.64
CA PHE A 38 0.59 -3.01 12.60
C PHE A 38 0.90 -1.65 13.21
N THR A 39 0.46 -0.56 12.59
CA THR A 39 0.91 0.84 12.76
C THR A 39 2.07 1.28 11.87
N VAL A 40 2.07 2.58 11.59
CA VAL A 40 3.10 3.31 10.85
C VAL A 40 4.48 3.24 11.52
N PHE A 41 4.55 2.96 12.82
CA PHE A 41 5.81 2.87 13.58
C PHE A 41 6.46 1.48 13.51
N LEU A 42 5.64 0.42 13.53
CA LEU A 42 6.14 -0.96 13.54
C LEU A 42 6.46 -1.47 12.12
N PHE A 43 5.67 -1.05 11.13
CA PHE A 43 5.83 -1.52 9.75
C PHE A 43 7.23 -1.30 9.16
N PRO A 44 7.91 -0.14 9.34
CA PRO A 44 9.27 0.06 8.85
C PRO A 44 10.29 -0.96 9.40
N ILE A 45 10.11 -1.42 10.64
CA ILE A 45 10.98 -2.45 11.25
C ILE A 45 10.76 -3.80 10.56
N ILE A 46 9.50 -4.15 10.27
CA ILE A 46 9.15 -5.37 9.54
C ILE A 46 9.68 -5.32 8.11
N GLU A 47 9.47 -4.21 7.40
CA GLU A 47 9.96 -3.97 6.04
C GLU A 47 11.49 -4.07 5.99
N LEU A 48 12.20 -3.45 6.94
CA LEU A 48 13.65 -3.54 7.06
C LEU A 48 14.10 -4.98 7.34
N GLY A 49 13.44 -5.69 8.26
CA GLY A 49 13.78 -7.07 8.61
C GLY A 49 13.67 -8.02 7.41
N VAL A 50 12.58 -7.95 6.66
CA VAL A 50 12.41 -8.73 5.43
C VAL A 50 13.41 -8.33 4.36
N GLY A 51 13.69 -7.02 4.22
CA GLY A 51 14.73 -6.52 3.32
C GLY A 51 16.12 -7.09 3.65
N VAL A 52 16.51 -7.10 4.92
CA VAL A 52 17.79 -7.67 5.38
C VAL A 52 17.85 -9.18 5.12
N ILE A 53 16.78 -9.93 5.40
CA ILE A 53 16.72 -11.37 5.11
C ILE A 53 16.92 -11.59 3.60
N PHE A 54 16.20 -10.86 2.76
CA PHE A 54 16.34 -10.96 1.30
C PHE A 54 17.77 -10.61 0.82
N LEU A 55 18.39 -9.58 1.41
CA LEU A 55 19.78 -9.20 1.09
C LEU A 55 20.78 -10.28 1.49
N VAL A 56 20.64 -10.87 2.68
CA VAL A 56 21.49 -11.98 3.13
C VAL A 56 21.36 -13.17 2.19
N ILE A 57 20.13 -13.57 1.84
CA ILE A 57 19.89 -14.66 0.88
C ILE A 57 20.47 -14.31 -0.50
N SER A 58 20.35 -13.05 -0.94
CA SER A 58 20.95 -12.58 -2.20
C SER A 58 22.48 -12.72 -2.21
N ILE A 59 23.15 -12.34 -1.13
CA ILE A 59 24.61 -12.50 -0.98
C ILE A 59 24.98 -13.99 -0.99
N LEU A 60 24.24 -14.83 -0.26
CA LEU A 60 24.47 -16.27 -0.25
C LEU A 60 24.27 -16.90 -1.63
N SER A 61 23.29 -16.44 -2.41
CA SER A 61 23.06 -16.89 -3.80
C SER A 61 24.22 -16.53 -4.72
N ILE A 62 24.85 -15.35 -4.54
CA ILE A 62 26.06 -14.95 -5.28
C ILE A 62 27.24 -15.85 -4.89
N ILE A 63 27.46 -16.08 -3.59
CA ILE A 63 28.53 -16.97 -3.10
C ILE A 63 28.34 -18.39 -3.63
N TYR A 64 27.11 -18.92 -3.55
CA TYR A 64 26.77 -20.23 -4.06
C TYR A 64 27.03 -20.36 -5.56
N PHE A 65 26.64 -19.35 -6.34
CA PHE A 65 26.95 -19.28 -7.76
C PHE A 65 28.46 -19.34 -8.00
N GLY A 66 29.27 -18.49 -7.34
CA GLY A 66 30.73 -18.49 -7.50
C GLY A 66 31.40 -19.82 -7.14
N LEU A 67 30.97 -20.47 -6.07
CA LEU A 67 31.56 -21.74 -5.61
C LEU A 67 31.12 -22.96 -6.43
N LYS A 68 29.93 -22.92 -7.04
CA LYS A 68 29.31 -24.09 -7.70
C LYS A 68 29.14 -23.97 -9.20
N ALA A 69 29.35 -22.80 -9.80
CA ALA A 69 29.18 -22.58 -11.25
C ALA A 69 29.93 -23.59 -12.11
N HIS A 70 31.19 -23.89 -11.77
CA HIS A 70 32.01 -24.86 -12.51
C HIS A 70 31.46 -26.30 -12.47
N LYS A 71 30.71 -26.68 -11.43
CA LYS A 71 30.21 -28.04 -11.23
C LYS A 71 28.75 -28.21 -11.67
N LEU A 72 27.90 -27.25 -11.34
CA LEU A 72 26.44 -27.32 -11.53
C LEU A 72 25.92 -26.51 -12.72
N LYS A 73 26.80 -25.80 -13.44
CA LYS A 73 26.49 -24.98 -14.62
C LYS A 73 25.26 -24.08 -14.38
N TYR A 74 24.22 -24.19 -15.23
CA TYR A 74 23.02 -23.34 -15.17
C TYR A 74 22.21 -23.49 -13.88
N LYS A 75 22.24 -24.65 -13.21
CA LYS A 75 21.50 -24.86 -11.96
C LYS A 75 22.07 -23.99 -10.82
N ALA A 76 23.34 -23.63 -10.87
CA ALA A 76 23.95 -22.71 -9.90
C ALA A 76 23.41 -21.28 -10.03
N PHE A 77 22.87 -20.90 -11.20
CA PHE A 77 22.36 -19.56 -11.47
C PHE A 77 20.92 -19.34 -11.03
N ILE A 78 20.13 -20.41 -10.84
CA ILE A 78 18.70 -20.32 -10.47
C ILE A 78 18.44 -19.39 -9.26
N PRO A 79 19.07 -19.58 -8.09
CA PRO A 79 18.78 -18.74 -6.93
C PRO A 79 19.20 -17.28 -7.14
N LEU A 80 20.30 -17.04 -7.87
CA LEU A 80 20.74 -15.70 -8.24
C LEU A 80 19.75 -15.03 -9.20
N GLY A 81 19.25 -15.76 -10.19
CA GLY A 81 18.26 -15.29 -11.15
C GLY A 81 16.94 -14.91 -10.49
N ILE A 82 16.45 -15.72 -9.54
CA ILE A 82 15.25 -15.41 -8.76
C ILE A 82 15.40 -14.08 -8.04
N ASN A 83 16.49 -13.92 -7.28
CA ASN A 83 16.72 -12.70 -6.51
C ASN A 83 16.92 -11.47 -7.42
N LEU A 84 17.62 -11.63 -8.55
CA LEU A 84 17.80 -10.55 -9.52
C LEU A 84 16.47 -10.10 -10.14
N VAL A 85 15.62 -11.06 -10.54
CA VAL A 85 14.29 -10.75 -11.08
C VAL A 85 13.43 -10.07 -10.03
N THR A 86 13.43 -10.57 -8.79
CA THR A 86 12.71 -9.92 -7.69
C THR A 86 13.19 -8.48 -7.46
N PHE A 87 14.51 -8.26 -7.45
CA PHE A 87 15.08 -6.92 -7.28
C PHE A 87 14.64 -5.98 -8.40
N ILE A 88 14.65 -6.43 -9.66
CA ILE A 88 14.15 -5.65 -10.80
C ILE A 88 12.66 -5.35 -10.65
N ILE A 89 11.84 -6.34 -10.25
CA ILE A 89 10.40 -6.15 -10.02
C ILE A 89 10.16 -5.08 -8.95
N VAL A 90 10.85 -5.17 -7.80
CA VAL A 90 10.70 -4.21 -6.69
C VAL A 90 11.07 -2.78 -7.11
N LEU A 91 12.09 -2.61 -7.95
CA LEU A 91 12.52 -1.27 -8.40
C LEU A 91 11.65 -0.67 -9.50
N THR A 92 10.99 -1.49 -10.31
CA THR A 92 10.31 -1.02 -11.53
C THR A 92 8.80 -1.00 -11.43
N ILE A 93 8.20 -1.83 -10.59
CA ILE A 93 6.74 -1.92 -10.46
C ILE A 93 6.21 -0.89 -9.46
N PRO A 94 5.30 0.00 -9.86
CA PRO A 94 4.71 1.00 -8.97
C PRO A 94 3.58 0.38 -8.14
N PHE A 95 3.90 -0.52 -7.20
CA PHE A 95 2.94 -1.27 -6.39
C PHE A 95 1.86 -0.38 -5.76
N THR A 96 2.27 0.71 -5.12
CA THR A 96 1.33 1.68 -4.52
C THR A 96 0.32 2.21 -5.53
N GLY A 97 0.76 2.60 -6.73
CA GLY A 97 -0.13 3.13 -7.76
C GLY A 97 -1.12 2.09 -8.27
N ILE A 98 -0.66 0.85 -8.45
CA ILE A 98 -1.49 -0.28 -8.88
C ILE A 98 -2.56 -0.58 -7.82
N MET A 99 -2.16 -0.68 -6.55
CA MET A 99 -3.08 -0.98 -5.46
C MET A 99 -4.10 0.13 -5.24
N LEU A 100 -3.69 1.41 -5.32
CA LEU A 100 -4.61 2.55 -5.26
C LEU A 100 -5.62 2.55 -6.42
N TYR A 101 -5.20 2.12 -7.62
CA TYR A 101 -6.11 2.01 -8.75
C TYR A 101 -7.19 0.94 -8.50
N PHE A 102 -6.79 -0.25 -8.03
CA PHE A 102 -7.74 -1.31 -7.70
C PHE A 102 -8.65 -0.92 -6.54
N ASP A 103 -8.11 -0.33 -5.47
CA ASP A 103 -8.90 0.14 -4.33
C ASP A 103 -9.93 1.20 -4.73
N PHE A 104 -9.56 2.14 -5.61
CA PHE A 104 -10.52 3.09 -6.15
C PHE A 104 -11.61 2.38 -6.96
N LYS A 105 -11.21 1.52 -7.90
CA LYS A 105 -12.13 0.91 -8.86
C LYS A 105 -13.11 -0.07 -8.23
N LEU A 106 -12.66 -0.86 -7.25
CA LEU A 106 -13.49 -1.88 -6.61
C LEU A 106 -14.47 -1.29 -5.59
N ASN A 107 -14.11 -0.17 -4.94
CA ASN A 107 -14.88 0.38 -3.83
C ASN A 107 -15.57 1.71 -4.19
N ILE A 108 -15.63 2.10 -5.48
CA ILE A 108 -16.22 3.39 -5.88
C ILE A 108 -17.72 3.45 -5.64
N ASP A 109 -18.44 2.36 -5.91
CA ASP A 109 -19.91 2.33 -5.79
C ASP A 109 -20.33 2.48 -4.32
N GLU A 110 -19.69 1.75 -3.40
CA GLU A 110 -19.90 1.88 -1.95
C GLU A 110 -19.55 3.28 -1.44
N ARG A 111 -18.48 3.90 -1.97
CA ARG A 111 -18.14 5.28 -1.61
C ARG A 111 -19.17 6.28 -2.12
N GLU A 112 -19.79 6.05 -3.27
CA GLU A 112 -20.88 6.88 -3.76
C GLU A 112 -22.14 6.74 -2.92
N GLU A 113 -22.41 5.55 -2.39
CA GLU A 113 -23.47 5.31 -1.40
C GLU A 113 -23.23 6.12 -0.12
N ILE A 114 -22.02 6.07 0.44
CA ILE A 114 -21.65 6.90 1.59
C ILE A 114 -21.83 8.40 1.29
N VAL A 115 -21.39 8.86 0.12
CA VAL A 115 -21.61 10.25 -0.30
C VAL A 115 -23.10 10.59 -0.36
N SER A 116 -23.96 9.66 -0.82
CA SER A 116 -25.41 9.82 -0.84
C SER A 116 -26.01 9.93 0.57
N MET A 117 -25.60 9.05 1.49
CA MET A 117 -26.03 9.08 2.89
C MET A 117 -25.58 10.37 3.61
N VAL A 118 -24.39 10.87 3.30
CA VAL A 118 -23.93 12.18 3.80
C VAL A 118 -24.76 13.30 3.19
N LYS A 119 -25.12 13.25 1.90
CA LYS A 119 -25.98 14.26 1.25
C LYS A 119 -27.39 14.31 1.86
N SER A 120 -28.00 13.15 2.08
CA SER A 120 -29.34 13.03 2.68
C SER A 120 -29.36 13.41 4.16
N GLY A 121 -28.19 13.42 4.81
CA GLY A 121 -28.06 13.67 6.25
C GLY A 121 -28.37 12.44 7.10
N GLU A 122 -28.43 11.25 6.50
CA GLU A 122 -28.47 9.97 7.21
C GLU A 122 -27.17 9.74 8.00
N LEU A 123 -26.02 10.05 7.38
CA LEU A 123 -24.73 10.11 8.05
C LEU A 123 -24.42 11.55 8.49
N LYS A 124 -24.20 11.74 9.78
CA LYS A 124 -23.83 13.02 10.41
C LYS A 124 -22.58 12.85 11.26
N ALA A 125 -21.95 13.98 11.59
CA ALA A 125 -20.83 14.02 12.51
C ALA A 125 -21.18 13.28 13.82
N ASN A 126 -20.38 12.28 14.13
CA ASN A 126 -20.56 11.36 15.26
C ASN A 126 -19.26 11.21 16.08
N VAL A 127 -18.24 12.03 15.79
CA VAL A 127 -16.98 12.08 16.53
C VAL A 127 -17.01 13.29 17.47
N TYR A 128 -17.05 13.03 18.79
CA TYR A 128 -17.29 14.03 19.83
C TYR A 128 -16.35 15.25 19.81
N HIS A 129 -15.14 15.11 19.27
CA HIS A 129 -14.13 16.17 19.24
C HIS A 129 -13.94 16.83 17.86
N ASN A 130 -14.71 16.44 16.83
CA ASN A 130 -14.53 16.97 15.48
C ASN A 130 -15.82 16.90 14.65
N ASP A 131 -16.46 18.05 14.48
CA ASP A 131 -17.72 18.19 13.73
C ASP A 131 -17.58 17.93 12.21
N SER A 132 -16.35 17.82 11.70
CA SER A 132 -16.08 17.46 10.31
C SER A 132 -15.81 15.97 10.13
N LEU A 133 -15.64 15.19 11.20
CA LEU A 133 -15.39 13.75 11.11
C LEU A 133 -16.68 12.94 11.26
N ILE A 134 -16.82 11.97 10.37
CA ILE A 134 -17.86 10.93 10.46
C ILE A 134 -17.16 9.57 10.49
N LYS A 135 -17.35 8.82 11.58
CA LYS A 135 -17.02 7.41 11.66
C LYS A 135 -18.06 6.62 10.86
N LEU A 136 -17.60 5.87 9.86
CA LEU A 136 -18.45 5.05 9.00
C LEU A 136 -19.04 3.86 9.79
N PRO A 137 -20.20 3.33 9.37
CA PRO A 137 -20.70 2.05 9.84
C PRO A 137 -19.67 0.93 9.63
N GLU A 138 -19.72 -0.11 10.47
CA GLU A 138 -18.75 -1.23 10.46
C GLU A 138 -18.57 -1.86 9.07
N GLU A 139 -19.68 -2.04 8.34
CA GLU A 139 -19.71 -2.58 6.97
C GLU A 139 -19.01 -1.71 5.92
N TYR A 140 -18.76 -0.43 6.22
CA TYR A 140 -18.10 0.54 5.34
C TYR A 140 -16.74 1.04 5.87
N GLU A 141 -16.29 0.57 7.04
CA GLU A 141 -15.04 1.05 7.65
C GLU A 141 -13.83 0.85 6.74
N HIS A 142 -13.82 -0.21 5.91
CA HIS A 142 -12.72 -0.50 4.99
C HIS A 142 -12.50 0.58 3.92
N LEU A 143 -13.50 1.42 3.67
CA LEU A 143 -13.46 2.49 2.67
C LEU A 143 -12.51 3.63 3.02
N SER A 144 -12.16 3.78 4.31
CA SER A 144 -11.28 4.83 4.82
C SER A 144 -10.28 4.29 5.86
N LYS A 145 -8.99 4.32 5.52
CA LYS A 145 -7.89 3.77 6.34
C LYS A 145 -7.62 4.60 7.59
N GLY A 146 -7.04 3.96 8.62
CA GLY A 146 -6.72 4.64 9.87
C GLY A 146 -7.94 4.94 10.73
N GLY A 147 -8.88 3.99 10.79
CA GLY A 147 -10.00 4.02 11.73
C GLY A 147 -11.38 4.19 11.11
N GLY A 148 -11.58 4.07 9.79
CA GLY A 148 -12.92 4.11 9.18
C GLY A 148 -13.61 5.47 9.27
N GLU A 149 -12.86 6.55 9.48
CA GLU A 149 -13.37 7.91 9.57
C GLU A 149 -13.23 8.64 8.23
N ILE A 150 -14.22 9.44 7.85
CA ILE A 150 -14.16 10.34 6.70
C ILE A 150 -14.18 11.80 7.16
N VAL A 151 -13.61 12.70 6.36
CA VAL A 151 -13.70 14.14 6.56
C VAL A 151 -14.79 14.70 5.66
N VAL A 152 -15.70 15.50 6.22
CA VAL A 152 -16.78 16.16 5.50
C VAL A 152 -16.68 17.66 5.68
N GLU A 153 -16.61 18.38 4.56
CA GLU A 153 -16.72 19.83 4.53
C GLU A 153 -17.99 20.26 3.79
N ARG A 154 -18.67 21.27 4.34
CA ARG A 154 -19.79 21.94 3.68
C ARG A 154 -19.50 23.42 3.61
N ASP A 155 -19.27 23.95 2.42
CA ASP A 155 -19.07 25.39 2.19
C ASP A 155 -20.00 25.90 1.09
N LYS A 156 -20.83 26.90 1.40
CA LYS A 156 -21.75 27.56 0.46
C LYS A 156 -22.60 26.57 -0.36
N GLY A 157 -23.07 25.49 0.26
CA GLY A 157 -23.87 24.44 -0.39
C GLY A 157 -23.08 23.39 -1.18
N ARG A 158 -21.75 23.47 -1.19
CA ARG A 158 -20.87 22.47 -1.80
C ARG A 158 -20.47 21.43 -0.77
N LEU A 159 -20.67 20.16 -1.10
CA LEU A 159 -20.28 19.03 -0.27
C LEU A 159 -18.93 18.50 -0.76
N LYS A 160 -18.00 18.35 0.17
CA LYS A 160 -16.76 17.63 -0.04
C LYS A 160 -16.64 16.48 0.96
N VAL A 161 -16.22 15.31 0.51
CA VAL A 161 -16.04 14.12 1.36
C VAL A 161 -14.67 13.52 1.07
N PHE A 162 -13.90 13.22 2.11
CA PHE A 162 -12.56 12.66 2.00
C PHE A 162 -12.48 11.29 2.68
N PHE A 163 -12.00 10.30 1.93
CA PHE A 163 -11.74 8.94 2.37
C PHE A 163 -10.24 8.70 2.42
N TYR A 164 -9.69 8.36 3.57
CA TYR A 164 -8.26 8.12 3.72
C TYR A 164 -7.84 6.85 3.00
N THR A 165 -6.80 6.92 2.16
CA THR A 165 -6.04 5.76 1.67
C THR A 165 -4.78 5.52 2.51
N TYR A 166 -4.33 6.56 3.22
CA TYR A 166 -3.28 6.48 4.23
C TYR A 166 -3.46 7.62 5.22
N ARG A 167 -3.36 7.31 6.51
CA ARG A 167 -3.40 8.27 7.62
C ARG A 167 -2.13 8.10 8.44
N GLY A 168 -1.12 8.92 8.13
CA GLY A 168 0.18 8.88 8.75
C GLY A 168 0.26 9.68 10.05
N VAL A 169 1.49 9.96 10.46
CA VAL A 169 1.83 10.81 11.61
C VAL A 169 2.03 12.25 11.11
N LEU A 170 1.60 13.24 11.90
CA LEU A 170 1.57 14.65 11.52
C LEU A 170 0.65 14.88 10.30
N ASP A 171 1.07 15.76 9.38
CA ASP A 171 0.27 16.17 8.23
C ASP A 171 0.44 15.22 7.03
N ASN A 172 0.98 14.01 7.20
CA ASN A 172 1.14 13.05 6.09
C ASN A 172 -0.11 12.18 5.94
N PHE A 173 -0.84 12.38 4.86
CA PHE A 173 -2.03 11.62 4.53
C PHE A 173 -2.23 11.56 3.02
N SER A 174 -3.03 10.60 2.59
CA SER A 174 -3.57 10.56 1.23
C SER A 174 -4.97 9.99 1.24
N GLY A 175 -5.73 10.25 0.18
CA GLY A 175 -7.10 9.78 0.09
C GLY A 175 -7.84 10.17 -1.16
N PHE A 176 -9.06 9.65 -1.26
CA PHE A 176 -10.00 10.00 -2.32
C PHE A 176 -10.93 11.11 -1.83
N ALA A 177 -11.02 12.18 -2.62
CA ALA A 177 -11.90 13.31 -2.40
C ALA A 177 -13.06 13.29 -3.40
N TYR A 178 -14.29 13.34 -2.90
CA TYR A 178 -15.48 13.67 -3.66
C TYR A 178 -15.77 15.18 -3.53
N ILE A 179 -16.08 15.84 -4.63
CA ILE A 179 -16.46 17.26 -4.68
C ILE A 179 -17.75 17.42 -5.50
N SER A 180 -18.84 17.86 -4.87
CA SER A 180 -20.19 17.84 -5.45
C SER A 180 -20.39 18.68 -6.71
N ASP A 181 -19.65 19.78 -6.87
CA ASP A 181 -19.74 20.67 -8.04
C ASP A 181 -18.68 20.39 -9.10
N ASN A 182 -17.89 19.32 -8.94
CA ASN A 182 -16.80 18.91 -9.84
C ASN A 182 -15.67 19.96 -9.95
N SER A 183 -15.64 20.97 -9.07
CA SER A 183 -14.48 21.87 -8.97
C SER A 183 -13.22 21.09 -8.61
N GLU A 184 -12.05 21.66 -8.93
CA GLU A 184 -10.78 21.01 -8.64
C GLU A 184 -10.54 20.91 -7.13
N LEU A 185 -9.91 19.82 -6.71
CA LEU A 185 -9.38 19.70 -5.35
C LEU A 185 -8.28 20.74 -5.18
N SER A 186 -8.47 21.68 -4.25
CA SER A 186 -7.47 22.67 -3.86
C SER A 186 -6.56 22.12 -2.76
N SER A 187 -5.36 22.69 -2.64
CA SER A 187 -4.35 22.25 -1.67
C SER A 187 -4.76 22.42 -0.21
N ASP A 188 -5.62 23.40 0.08
CA ASP A 188 -6.11 23.80 1.40
C ASP A 188 -7.43 23.13 1.82
N HIS A 189 -8.04 22.34 0.93
CA HIS A 189 -9.25 21.58 1.28
C HIS A 189 -8.96 20.55 2.39
N PHE A 190 -9.96 20.27 3.21
CA PHE A 190 -9.87 19.34 4.34
C PHE A 190 -8.84 19.75 5.39
N ASN A 191 -8.56 21.06 5.52
CA ASN A 191 -7.44 21.62 6.27
C ASN A 191 -6.10 20.94 5.95
N GLY A 192 -5.97 20.49 4.71
CA GLY A 192 -4.82 19.77 4.20
C GLY A 192 -3.74 20.68 3.62
N ASP A 193 -2.62 20.06 3.25
CA ASP A 193 -1.59 20.66 2.40
C ASP A 193 -1.26 19.68 1.26
N PHE A 194 -2.21 19.49 0.33
CA PHE A 194 -2.02 18.53 -0.77
C PHE A 194 -0.88 18.97 -1.70
N LYS A 195 0.10 18.09 -1.90
CA LYS A 195 1.24 18.26 -2.82
C LYS A 195 1.03 17.57 -4.15
N GLU A 196 0.23 16.51 -4.16
CA GLU A 196 -0.11 15.77 -5.36
C GLU A 196 -1.62 15.63 -5.45
N ILE A 197 -2.18 15.99 -6.60
CA ILE A 197 -3.62 15.89 -6.90
C ILE A 197 -3.77 15.23 -8.26
N LYS A 198 -4.60 14.20 -8.32
CA LYS A 198 -4.90 13.44 -9.54
C LYS A 198 -6.40 13.27 -9.68
N LYS A 199 -7.00 13.82 -10.75
CA LYS A 199 -8.40 13.53 -11.09
C LYS A 199 -8.54 12.05 -11.45
N LYS A 200 -9.56 11.39 -10.91
CA LYS A 200 -9.84 9.96 -11.11
C LYS A 200 -11.05 9.73 -12.00
N LYS A 201 -12.14 10.43 -11.70
CA LYS A 201 -13.33 10.53 -12.56
C LYS A 201 -14.06 11.84 -12.26
N GLU A 202 -15.23 12.05 -12.86
CA GLU A 202 -16.08 13.19 -12.52
C GLU A 202 -16.35 13.24 -11.01
N HIS A 203 -16.24 14.41 -10.39
CA HIS A 203 -16.32 14.65 -8.93
C HIS A 203 -15.24 14.01 -8.06
N TRP A 204 -14.42 13.11 -8.58
CA TRP A 204 -13.49 12.29 -7.79
C TRP A 204 -12.03 12.60 -8.09
N TYR A 205 -11.30 12.90 -7.02
CA TYR A 205 -9.86 13.20 -7.04
C TYR A 205 -9.15 12.30 -6.04
N TRP A 206 -7.87 12.04 -6.27
CA TRP A 206 -6.96 11.52 -5.25
C TRP A 206 -5.97 12.60 -4.89
N GLY A 207 -5.75 12.81 -3.59
CA GLY A 207 -4.82 13.79 -3.06
C GLY A 207 -3.84 13.17 -2.06
N ALA A 208 -2.60 13.65 -2.03
CA ALA A 208 -1.60 13.32 -1.00
C ALA A 208 -0.84 14.57 -0.54
N SER A 209 -0.51 14.64 0.77
CA SER A 209 0.07 15.83 1.40
C SER A 209 1.59 15.81 1.61
N LYS A 210 2.26 14.65 1.49
CA LYS A 210 3.73 14.58 1.48
C LYS A 210 4.27 13.24 0.99
#